data_AF-W1IAB8-F1
#
_entry.id   AF-W1IAB8-F1
#
_cell.length_a   1.000
_cell.length_b   1.000
_cell.length_c   1.000
_cell.angle_alpha   90.00
_cell.angle_beta   90.00
_cell.angle_gamma   90.00
#
_symmetry.space_group_name_H-M   'P 1'
#
loop_
_entity.id
_entity.type
_entity.pdbx_description
1 polymer ?
#
loop_
_entity_poly.entity_id
_entity_poly.type
_entity_poly.pdbx_seq_one_letter_code
_entity_poly.pdbx_strand_id
1 'polypeptide(L)' 'FVAMYWADALANGNNAELAEKFAPVAKALKENEDKIIEELLAVEGKAVDMGGYYHPNDELAQKAMRPSATLNAIIDGI' A
#
# COMPACT_ATOMS: atom_id res chain seq x y z
N PHE A 1 -0.91 2.04 7.36
CA PHE A 1 -1.15 1.26 8.60
C PHE A 1 -2.33 0.29 8.54
N VAL A 2 -3.55 0.68 8.12
CA VAL A 2 -4.73 -0.23 8.12
C VAL A 2 -4.46 -1.58 7.43
N ALA A 3 -3.88 -1.57 6.22
CA ALA A 3 -3.56 -2.80 5.48
C ALA A 3 -2.61 -3.74 6.24
N MET A 4 -1.63 -3.19 6.97
CA MET A 4 -0.68 -3.98 7.75
C MET A 4 -1.37 -4.71 8.90
N TYR A 5 -2.15 -3.99 9.71
CA TYR A 5 -2.88 -4.61 10.81
C TYR A 5 -3.93 -5.61 10.33
N TRP A 6 -4.55 -5.34 9.19
CA TRP A 6 -5.52 -6.27 8.62
C TRP A 6 -4.84 -7.55 8.09
N ALA A 7 -3.72 -7.43 7.39
CA ALA A 7 -2.93 -8.59 6.95
C ALA A 7 -2.45 -9.41 8.15
N ASP A 8 -1.99 -8.77 9.23
CA ASP A 8 -1.56 -9.43 10.46
C ASP A 8 -2.72 -10.17 11.15
N ALA A 9 -3.90 -9.55 11.21
CA ALA A 9 -5.10 -10.19 11.76
C ALA A 9 -5.55 -11.42 10.92
N LEU A 10 -5.43 -11.34 9.60
CA LEU A 10 -5.75 -12.46 8.70
C LEU A 10 -4.71 -13.59 8.83
N ALA A 11 -3.42 -13.24 8.92
CA ALA A 11 -2.31 -14.17 9.10
C ALA A 11 -2.40 -14.97 10.41
N ASN A 12 -2.95 -14.36 11.48
CA ASN A 12 -3.10 -15.00 12.80
C ASN A 12 -4.55 -15.45 13.09
N GLY A 13 -5.43 -15.44 12.08
CA GLY A 13 -6.83 -15.81 12.23
C GLY A 13 -7.07 -17.33 12.29
N ASN A 14 -8.31 -17.71 12.57
CA ASN A 14 -8.70 -19.13 12.70
C ASN A 14 -8.93 -19.85 11.37
N ASN A 15 -8.86 -19.14 10.24
CA ASN A 15 -9.00 -19.75 8.91
C ASN A 15 -7.59 -20.05 8.37
N ALA A 16 -7.23 -21.33 8.29
CA ALA A 16 -5.89 -21.77 7.90
C ALA A 16 -5.50 -21.31 6.48
N GLU A 17 -6.42 -21.33 5.52
CA GLU A 17 -6.15 -20.90 4.13
C GLU A 17 -5.84 -19.39 4.07
N LEU A 18 -6.63 -18.58 4.79
CA LEU A 18 -6.37 -17.14 4.88
C LEU A 18 -5.08 -16.86 5.66
N ALA A 19 -4.81 -17.60 6.73
CA ALA A 19 -3.60 -17.45 7.51
C ALA A 19 -2.35 -17.72 6.65
N GLU A 20 -2.34 -18.82 5.91
CA GLU A 20 -1.25 -19.17 4.99
C GLU A 20 -1.07 -18.15 3.87
N LYS A 21 -2.18 -17.67 3.27
CA LYS A 21 -2.13 -16.67 2.21
C LYS A 21 -1.61 -15.32 2.68
N PHE A 22 -2.03 -14.85 3.86
CA PHE A 22 -1.70 -13.52 4.36
C PHE A 22 -0.43 -13.47 5.23
N ALA A 23 0.09 -14.61 5.70
CA ALA A 23 1.38 -14.66 6.41
C ALA A 23 2.55 -13.98 5.65
N PRO A 24 2.81 -14.28 4.35
CA PRO A 24 3.87 -13.59 3.60
C PRO A 24 3.56 -12.10 3.39
N VAL A 25 2.29 -11.73 3.23
CA VAL A 25 1.85 -10.33 3.04
C VAL A 25 2.08 -9.52 4.31
N ALA A 26 1.65 -10.03 5.46
CA ALA A 26 1.83 -9.39 6.77
C ALA A 26 3.32 -9.21 7.08
N LYS A 27 4.13 -10.24 6.81
CA LYS A 27 5.58 -10.17 6.96
C LYS A 27 6.20 -9.09 6.06
N ALA A 28 5.86 -9.08 4.77
CA ALA A 28 6.41 -8.12 3.83
C ALA A 28 6.03 -6.67 4.19
N LEU A 29 4.79 -6.43 4.62
CA LEU A 29 4.33 -5.10 5.08
C LEU A 29 5.09 -4.64 6.32
N LYS A 30 5.34 -5.54 7.28
CA LYS A 30 6.06 -5.23 8.52
C LYS A 30 7.55 -5.00 8.29
N GLU A 31 8.19 -5.81 7.45
CA GLU A 31 9.62 -5.66 7.15
C GLU A 31 9.93 -4.39 6.33
N ASN A 32 8.95 -3.89 5.57
CA ASN A 32 9.11 -2.70 4.73
C ASN A 32 8.39 -1.47 5.29
N GLU A 33 7.90 -1.49 6.54
CA GLU A 33 7.07 -0.42 7.12
C GLU A 33 7.74 0.95 7.03
N ASP A 34 8.98 1.08 7.51
CA ASP A 34 9.73 2.34 7.49
C ASP A 34 9.94 2.85 6.07
N LYS A 35 10.29 1.95 5.14
CA LYS A 35 10.50 2.27 3.72
C LYS A 35 9.21 2.75 3.06
N ILE A 36 8.09 2.09 3.34
CA ILE A 36 6.77 2.49 2.82
C ILE A 36 6.42 3.89 3.35
N ILE A 37 6.64 4.15 4.64
CA ILE A 37 6.40 5.47 5.23
C ILE A 37 7.28 6.54 4.57
N GLU A 38 8.57 6.27 4.37
CA GLU A 38 9.49 7.17 3.68
C GLU A 38 9.02 7.49 2.25
N GLU A 39 8.65 6.47 1.48
CA GLU A 39 8.14 6.63 0.11
C GLU A 39 6.83 7.45 0.07
N LEU A 40 5.92 7.25 1.03
CA LEU A 40 4.68 8.02 1.14
C LEU A 40 4.93 9.48 1.53
N LEU A 41 5.86 9.75 2.44
CA LEU A 41 6.18 11.11 2.91
C LEU A 41 7.01 11.89 1.88
N ALA A 42 7.82 11.21 1.06
CA ALA A 42 8.72 11.85 0.08
C ALA A 42 7.99 12.71 -0.98
N VAL A 43 6.69 12.50 -1.17
CA VAL A 43 5.87 13.29 -2.12
C VAL A 43 5.18 14.49 -1.48
N GLU A 44 5.14 14.59 -0.16
CA GLU A 44 4.47 15.68 0.54
C GLU A 44 5.13 17.05 0.26
N GLY A 45 4.32 18.11 0.27
CA GLY A 45 4.77 19.48 0.08
C GLY A 45 5.13 19.86 -1.37
N LYS A 46 4.94 18.96 -2.33
CA LYS A 46 5.19 19.21 -3.77
C LYS A 46 3.87 19.42 -4.51
N ALA A 47 3.87 20.37 -5.45
CA ALA A 47 2.75 20.51 -6.38
C ALA A 47 2.66 19.27 -7.28
N VAL A 48 1.44 18.79 -7.49
CA VAL A 48 1.15 17.63 -8.35
C VAL A 48 0.08 18.01 -9.35
N ASP A 49 0.30 17.70 -10.63
CA ASP A 49 -0.70 17.86 -11.66
C ASP A 49 -1.62 16.63 -11.69
N MET A 50 -2.91 16.89 -11.50
CA MET A 50 -3.97 15.87 -11.51
C MET A 50 -4.69 15.79 -12.86
N GLY A 51 -4.33 16.64 -13.84
CA GLY A 51 -4.95 16.66 -15.17
C GLY A 51 -6.42 17.12 -15.20
N GLY A 52 -6.92 17.68 -14.11
CA GLY A 52 -8.30 18.11 -13.94
C GLY A 52 -8.64 18.38 -12.47
N TYR A 53 -9.78 19.03 -12.21
CA TYR A 53 -10.25 19.33 -10.85
C TYR A 53 -11.47 18.50 -10.46
N TYR A 54 -12.60 18.68 -11.15
CA TYR A 54 -13.81 17.88 -10.92
C TYR A 54 -13.75 16.48 -11.54
N HIS A 55 -12.92 16.32 -12.56
CA HIS A 55 -12.71 15.07 -13.28
C HIS A 55 -11.20 14.97 -13.59
N PRO A 56 -10.39 14.52 -12.62
CA PRO A 56 -8.96 14.36 -12.82
C PRO A 56 -8.67 13.28 -13.86
N ASN A 57 -7.47 13.30 -14.40
CA ASN A 57 -7.00 12.20 -15.24
C ASN A 57 -6.69 10.98 -14.35
N ASP A 58 -7.27 9.82 -14.69
CA ASP A 58 -7.15 8.61 -13.87
C ASP A 58 -5.69 8.13 -13.73
N GLU A 59 -4.89 8.20 -14.79
CA GLU A 59 -3.48 7.75 -14.74
C GLU A 59 -2.64 8.67 -13.85
N LEU A 60 -2.82 9.99 -13.97
CA LEU A 60 -2.14 10.97 -13.13
C LEU A 60 -2.58 10.84 -11.67
N ALA A 61 -3.88 10.68 -11.42
CA ALA A 61 -4.42 10.50 -10.08
C ALA A 61 -3.93 9.20 -9.43
N GLN A 62 -3.93 8.07 -10.15
CA GLN A 62 -3.42 6.80 -9.63
C GLN A 62 -1.94 6.90 -9.26
N LYS A 63 -1.13 7.51 -10.11
CA LYS A 63 0.31 7.71 -9.83
C LYS A 63 0.54 8.61 -8.62
N ALA A 64 -0.25 9.67 -8.48
CA ALA A 64 -0.17 10.58 -7.34
C ALA A 64 -0.61 9.93 -6.02
N MET A 65 -1.66 9.11 -6.04
CA MET A 65 -2.28 8.52 -4.85
C MET A 65 -1.63 7.20 -4.41
N ARG A 66 -0.84 6.56 -5.27
CA ARG A 66 -0.10 5.33 -4.97
C ARG A 66 1.42 5.53 -5.10
N PRO A 67 2.04 6.48 -4.38
CA PRO A 67 3.44 6.85 -4.62
C PRO A 67 4.45 5.82 -4.09
N SER A 68 4.05 4.94 -3.15
CA SER A 68 4.92 3.87 -2.64
C SER A 68 4.92 2.67 -3.58
N ALA A 69 6.01 2.52 -4.34
CA ALA A 69 6.23 1.36 -5.20
C ALA A 69 6.34 0.07 -4.39
N THR A 70 6.93 0.14 -3.18
CA THR A 70 7.06 -1.02 -2.30
C THR A 70 5.69 -1.50 -1.82
N LEU A 71 4.83 -0.59 -1.36
CA LEU A 71 3.47 -0.94 -0.96
C LEU A 71 2.67 -1.50 -2.14
N ASN A 72 2.74 -0.88 -3.31
CA ASN A 72 2.03 -1.35 -4.50
C ASN A 72 2.43 -2.76 -4.89
N ALA A 73 3.73 -3.06 -4.92
CA ALA A 73 4.21 -4.39 -5.28
C ALA A 73 3.71 -5.48 -4.32
N ILE A 74 3.60 -5.17 -3.02
CA ILE A 74 3.06 -6.12 -2.03
C ILE A 74 1.57 -6.37 -2.26
N ILE A 75 0.78 -5.31 -2.51
CA ILE A 75 -0.67 -5.41 -2.71
C ILE A 75 -1.01 -6.09 -4.04
N ASP A 76 -0.30 -5.75 -5.12
CA ASP A 76 -0.51 -6.31 -6.45
C ASP A 76 -0.10 -7.80 -6.53
N GLY A 77 0.69 -8.28 -5.55
CA GLY A 77 1.15 -9.67 -5.43
C GLY A 77 0.24 -10.63 -4.65
N ILE A 78 -0.94 -10.18 -4.18
CA ILE A 78 -1.92 -10.96 -3.41
C ILE A 78 -2.89 -11.72 -4.34
#